data_AF-A0A2D7K0C2-F1
#
_entry.id   AF-A0A2D7K0C2-F1
#
_cell.length_a   1.000
_cell.length_b   1.000
_cell.length_c   1.000
_cell.angle_alpha   90.00
_cell.angle_beta   90.00
_cell.angle_gamma   90.00
#
_symmetry.space_group_name_H-M   'P 1'
#
loop_
_entity.id
_entity.type
_entity.pdbx_description
1 polymer ?
#
loop_
_entity_poly.entity_id
_entity_poly.type
_entity_poly.pdbx_seq_one_letter_code
_entity_poly.pdbx_strand_id
1 'polypeptide(L)'
;MLNRKLLKRAILGMVAFIFMGMTSWAEQAKTKTECVAEGKSFRYICTFILMQSDAPLKGAEVTVGATMPSMAMAHNVKPVSVAEHAVMPGRYSFQIQLEMYGEWRLLYDMVRPIRDRLHETLVFTKVGSQEKKLSGRDVDHDGHD
;
A
#
# COMPACT_ATOMS: atom_id res chain seq x y z
N MET A 1 10.44 -21.46 57.99
CA MET A 1 9.24 -22.10 57.40
C MET A 1 8.50 -21.07 56.55
N LEU A 2 8.60 -21.19 55.22
CA LEU A 2 8.00 -20.23 54.28
C LEU A 2 6.48 -20.41 54.27
N ASN A 3 5.74 -19.31 54.51
CA ASN A 3 4.31 -19.33 54.78
C ASN A 3 3.51 -19.68 53.50
N ARG A 4 2.98 -20.91 53.44
CA ARG A 4 2.24 -21.46 52.28
C ARG A 4 1.05 -20.60 51.83
N LYS A 5 0.52 -19.71 52.67
CA LYS A 5 -0.57 -18.78 52.32
C LYS A 5 -0.10 -17.57 51.51
N LEU A 6 1.13 -17.10 51.73
CA LEU A 6 1.76 -16.02 50.95
C LEU A 6 2.16 -16.51 49.55
N LEU A 7 2.59 -17.78 49.44
CA LEU A 7 2.92 -18.40 48.16
C LEU A 7 1.70 -18.54 47.24
N LYS A 8 0.52 -18.89 47.78
CA LYS A 8 -0.73 -19.01 46.99
C LYS A 8 -1.28 -17.66 46.51
N ARG A 9 -1.11 -16.59 47.30
CA ARG A 9 -1.54 -15.23 46.93
C ARG A 9 -0.63 -14.61 45.86
N ALA A 10 0.68 -14.90 45.91
CA ALA A 10 1.61 -14.48 44.88
C ALA A 10 1.35 -15.19 43.53
N ILE A 11 1.03 -16.49 43.56
CA ILE A 11 0.74 -17.26 42.34
C ILE A 11 -0.57 -16.80 41.68
N LEU A 12 -1.61 -16.45 42.45
CA LEU A 12 -2.88 -16.00 41.89
C LEU A 12 -2.81 -14.59 41.27
N GLY A 13 -1.91 -13.72 41.77
CA GLY A 13 -1.65 -12.41 41.15
C GLY A 13 -0.77 -12.48 39.89
N MET A 14 0.13 -13.46 39.80
CA MET A 14 1.08 -13.60 38.69
C MET A 14 0.45 -14.21 37.42
N VAL A 15 -0.61 -15.03 37.57
CA VAL A 15 -1.33 -15.62 36.41
C VAL A 15 -2.22 -14.59 35.69
N ALA A 16 -2.68 -13.55 36.36
CA ALA A 16 -3.56 -12.53 35.77
C ALA A 16 -2.85 -11.54 34.82
N PHE A 17 -1.51 -11.47 34.84
CA PHE A 17 -0.74 -10.52 34.02
C PHE A 17 -0.26 -11.06 32.66
N ILE A 18 -0.38 -12.37 32.41
CA ILE A 18 0.18 -13.01 31.20
C ILE A 18 -0.75 -12.85 29.98
N PHE A 19 -2.01 -12.43 30.16
CA PHE A 19 -2.94 -12.22 29.03
C PHE A 19 -2.89 -10.82 28.41
N MET A 20 -2.05 -9.90 28.89
CA MET A 20 -1.88 -8.58 28.28
C MET A 20 -0.85 -8.63 27.15
N GLY A 21 -1.34 -8.67 25.91
CA GLY A 21 -0.64 -8.04 24.78
C GLY A 21 0.04 -8.98 23.77
N MET A 22 -0.70 -9.89 23.15
CA MET A 22 -0.38 -10.27 21.78
C MET A 22 -1.03 -9.25 20.84
N THR A 23 -0.45 -8.06 20.73
CA THR A 23 -0.84 -7.14 19.65
C THR A 23 -0.26 -7.72 18.36
N SER A 24 -1.08 -8.40 17.56
CA SER A 24 -0.69 -8.74 16.20
C SER A 24 -0.53 -7.44 15.42
N TRP A 25 0.69 -7.11 15.02
CA TRP A 25 0.93 -6.05 14.06
C TRP A 25 0.32 -6.51 12.73
N ALA A 26 -0.71 -5.83 12.24
CA ALA A 26 -1.26 -6.11 10.92
C ALA A 26 -0.18 -5.77 9.88
N GLU A 27 0.33 -6.79 9.18
CA GLU A 27 1.29 -6.57 8.12
C GLU A 27 0.62 -5.88 6.93
N GLN A 28 1.16 -4.71 6.57
CA GLN A 28 0.67 -3.90 5.48
C GLN A 28 0.89 -4.60 4.15
N ALA A 29 -0.09 -4.48 3.26
CA ALA A 29 0.10 -4.93 1.90
C ALA A 29 1.10 -4.04 1.17
N LYS A 30 1.74 -4.61 0.16
CA LYS A 30 2.69 -3.91 -0.72
C LYS A 30 2.29 -4.16 -2.16
N THR A 31 2.56 -3.17 -3.00
CA THR A 31 2.31 -3.25 -4.44
C THR A 31 3.48 -2.63 -5.19
N LYS A 32 3.69 -3.14 -6.41
CA LYS A 32 4.59 -2.54 -7.40
C LYS A 32 3.86 -2.50 -8.72
N THR A 33 3.60 -1.30 -9.22
CA THR A 33 2.76 -1.08 -10.39
C THR A 33 3.55 -0.69 -11.63
N GLU A 34 3.21 -1.32 -12.74
CA GLU A 34 3.75 -1.06 -14.06
C GLU A 34 2.60 -0.74 -15.02
N CYS A 35 2.67 0.41 -15.69
CA CYS A 35 1.66 0.84 -16.65
C CYS A 35 2.25 1.06 -18.04
N VAL A 36 1.51 0.62 -19.06
CA VAL A 36 1.84 0.81 -20.48
C VAL A 36 0.76 1.67 -21.13
N ALA A 37 1.17 2.61 -21.98
CA ALA A 37 0.22 3.48 -22.69
C ALA A 37 -0.57 2.71 -23.77
N GLU A 38 -1.88 2.90 -23.79
CA GLU A 38 -2.78 2.42 -24.82
C GLU A 38 -2.99 3.54 -25.86
N GLY A 39 -2.02 3.71 -26.76
CA GLY A 39 -2.10 4.68 -27.85
C GLY A 39 -1.98 6.15 -27.37
N LYS A 40 -2.78 7.05 -27.95
CA LYS A 40 -2.60 8.51 -27.82
C LYS A 40 -3.51 9.20 -26.78
N SER A 41 -4.27 8.46 -25.99
CA SER A 41 -5.37 9.03 -25.21
C SER A 41 -5.10 9.19 -23.72
N PHE A 42 -3.86 9.16 -23.20
CA PHE A 42 -3.59 9.10 -21.73
C PHE A 42 -4.28 7.91 -21.02
N ARG A 43 -4.59 6.88 -21.81
CA ARG A 43 -5.16 5.63 -21.33
C ARG A 43 -4.01 4.67 -21.09
N TYR A 44 -4.04 4.00 -19.96
CA TYR A 44 -2.97 3.09 -19.57
C TYR A 44 -3.56 1.76 -19.12
N ILE A 45 -2.90 0.69 -19.53
CA ILE A 45 -3.11 -0.64 -18.96
C ILE A 45 -2.05 -0.83 -17.90
N CYS A 46 -2.49 -0.99 -16.65
CA CYS A 46 -1.62 -1.15 -15.50
C CYS A 46 -1.72 -2.56 -14.97
N THR A 47 -0.58 -3.09 -14.53
CA THR A 47 -0.50 -4.36 -13.81
C THR A 47 0.29 -4.19 -12.54
N PHE A 48 -0.10 -4.91 -11.49
CA PHE A 48 0.64 -4.91 -10.23
C PHE A 48 0.55 -6.27 -9.56
N ILE A 49 1.52 -6.55 -8.70
CA ILE A 49 1.50 -7.71 -7.81
C ILE A 49 1.18 -7.20 -6.43
N LEU A 50 0.12 -7.73 -5.82
CA LEU A 50 -0.26 -7.42 -4.46
C LEU A 50 0.35 -8.45 -3.53
N MET A 51 1.11 -7.99 -2.54
CA MET A 51 1.83 -8.84 -1.60
C MET A 51 1.40 -8.53 -0.16
N GLN A 52 1.29 -9.55 0.68
CA GLN A 52 1.17 -9.43 2.13
C GLN A 52 2.04 -10.52 2.76
N SER A 53 2.84 -10.18 3.78
CA SER A 53 3.71 -11.15 4.45
C SER A 53 4.62 -11.93 3.50
N ASP A 54 5.17 -11.22 2.51
CA ASP A 54 6.01 -11.76 1.43
C ASP A 54 5.35 -12.86 0.57
N ALA A 55 4.02 -12.99 0.65
CA ALA A 55 3.21 -13.87 -0.19
C ALA A 55 2.25 -13.07 -1.09
N PRO A 56 1.97 -13.53 -2.33
CA PRO A 56 0.95 -12.91 -3.17
C PRO A 56 -0.43 -12.97 -2.55
N LEU A 57 -1.08 -11.82 -2.42
CA LEU A 57 -2.42 -11.68 -1.88
C LEU A 57 -3.45 -11.91 -2.98
N LYS A 58 -4.19 -13.01 -2.88
CA LYS A 58 -5.14 -13.48 -3.91
C LYS A 58 -6.58 -13.10 -3.57
N GLY A 59 -7.46 -13.04 -4.58
CA GLY A 59 -8.88 -12.78 -4.39
C GLY A 59 -9.17 -11.44 -3.72
N ALA A 60 -8.28 -10.46 -3.89
CA ALA A 60 -8.45 -9.15 -3.27
C ALA A 60 -9.49 -8.33 -4.03
N GLU A 61 -10.42 -7.73 -3.28
CA GLU A 61 -11.35 -6.75 -3.81
C GLU A 61 -10.69 -5.37 -3.71
N VAL A 62 -10.18 -4.88 -4.84
CA VAL A 62 -9.40 -3.65 -4.92
C VAL A 62 -10.08 -2.66 -5.87
N THR A 63 -10.06 -1.38 -5.50
CA THR A 63 -10.30 -0.27 -6.42
C THR A 63 -9.08 0.64 -6.49
N VAL A 64 -8.82 1.22 -7.66
CA VAL A 64 -7.67 2.11 -7.87
C VAL A 64 -8.14 3.45 -8.39
N GLY A 65 -7.94 4.51 -7.60
CA GLY A 65 -8.07 5.89 -8.02
C GLY A 65 -6.72 6.52 -8.33
N ALA A 66 -6.72 7.74 -8.85
CA ALA A 66 -5.50 8.53 -9.00
C ALA A 66 -5.75 10.00 -8.68
N THR A 67 -4.75 10.66 -8.11
CA THR A 67 -4.77 12.11 -7.85
C THR A 67 -3.42 12.72 -8.21
N MET A 68 -3.41 13.93 -8.77
CA MET A 68 -2.18 14.65 -9.07
C MET A 68 -1.70 15.42 -7.84
N PRO A 69 -0.53 15.11 -7.22
CA PRO A 69 -0.12 15.73 -5.96
C PRO A 69 0.13 17.24 -6.03
N SER A 70 0.60 17.76 -7.16
CA SER A 70 0.90 19.19 -7.34
C SER A 70 -0.35 20.08 -7.36
N MET A 71 -1.49 19.53 -7.77
CA MET A 71 -2.79 20.20 -7.81
C MET A 71 -3.86 19.28 -7.23
N ALA A 72 -3.63 18.86 -5.98
CA ALA A 72 -4.56 18.02 -5.26
C ALA A 72 -5.96 18.63 -5.29
N MET A 73 -6.98 17.78 -5.43
CA MET A 73 -8.41 18.14 -5.56
C MET A 73 -8.88 18.61 -6.94
N ALA A 74 -8.03 19.19 -7.77
CA ALA A 74 -8.41 19.63 -9.12
C ALA A 74 -8.41 18.48 -10.14
N HIS A 75 -7.50 17.52 -9.97
CA HIS A 75 -7.30 16.40 -10.88
C HIS A 75 -7.39 15.09 -10.11
N ASN A 76 -8.60 14.51 -10.09
CA ASN A 76 -8.91 13.25 -9.42
C ASN A 76 -9.61 12.31 -10.40
N VAL A 77 -9.02 11.14 -10.58
CA VAL A 77 -9.61 10.07 -11.38
C VAL A 77 -10.49 9.22 -10.48
N LYS A 78 -11.73 8.97 -10.90
CA LYS A 78 -12.67 8.09 -10.20
C LYS A 78 -12.06 6.69 -10.05
N PRO A 79 -12.20 6.04 -8.88
CA PRO A 79 -11.69 4.69 -8.69
C PRO A 79 -12.26 3.72 -9.71
N VAL A 80 -11.38 2.89 -10.29
CA VAL A 80 -11.74 1.79 -11.18
C VAL A 80 -11.56 0.45 -10.47
N SER A 81 -12.40 -0.53 -10.81
CA SER A 81 -12.23 -1.90 -10.32
C SER A 81 -11.02 -2.57 -10.98
N VAL A 82 -10.43 -3.49 -10.23
CA VAL A 82 -9.25 -4.25 -10.67
C VAL A 82 -9.64 -5.71 -10.94
N ALA A 83 -9.06 -6.33 -11.95
CA ALA A 83 -9.24 -7.74 -12.28
C ALA A 83 -7.99 -8.56 -11.91
N GLU A 84 -8.18 -9.66 -11.18
CA GLU A 84 -7.12 -10.63 -10.90
C GLU A 84 -6.80 -11.47 -12.15
N HIS A 85 -5.53 -11.76 -12.38
CA HIS A 85 -5.08 -12.55 -13.52
C HIS A 85 -5.36 -14.04 -13.30
N ALA A 86 -6.07 -14.68 -14.24
CA ALA A 86 -6.52 -16.08 -14.10
C ALA A 86 -5.38 -17.10 -13.88
N VAL A 87 -4.23 -16.90 -14.54
CA VAL A 87 -3.08 -17.83 -14.48
C VAL A 87 -2.04 -17.42 -13.43
N MET A 88 -2.09 -16.18 -12.93
CA MET A 88 -1.10 -15.64 -12.00
C MET A 88 -1.81 -15.00 -10.80
N PRO A 89 -2.39 -15.79 -9.88
CA PRO A 89 -3.10 -15.26 -8.72
C PRO A 89 -2.22 -14.33 -7.88
N GLY A 90 -2.78 -13.25 -7.37
CA GLY A 90 -2.06 -12.16 -6.72
C GLY A 90 -1.46 -11.13 -7.68
N ARG A 91 -1.50 -11.38 -9.00
CA ARG A 91 -1.28 -10.36 -10.03
C ARG A 91 -2.61 -9.81 -10.50
N TYR A 92 -2.67 -8.50 -10.62
CA TYR A 92 -3.89 -7.78 -10.96
C TYR A 92 -3.65 -6.83 -12.12
N SER A 93 -4.73 -6.45 -12.78
CA SER A 93 -4.72 -5.49 -13.89
C SER A 93 -5.92 -4.56 -13.84
N PHE A 94 -5.72 -3.32 -14.28
CA PHE A 94 -6.77 -2.33 -14.43
C PHE A 94 -6.43 -1.38 -15.56
N GLN A 95 -7.44 -0.68 -16.05
CA GLN A 95 -7.29 0.37 -17.03
C GLN A 95 -7.64 1.71 -16.41
N ILE A 96 -6.77 2.69 -16.58
CA ILE A 96 -6.98 4.04 -16.06
C ILE A 96 -6.81 5.07 -17.17
N GLN A 97 -7.68 6.07 -17.13
CA GLN A 97 -7.68 7.20 -18.04
C GLN A 97 -7.24 8.43 -17.25
N LEU A 98 -6.04 8.93 -17.52
CA LEU A 98 -5.52 10.15 -16.89
C LEU A 98 -5.87 11.38 -17.73
N GLU A 99 -5.71 12.55 -17.14
CA GLU A 99 -6.01 13.83 -17.81
C GLU A 99 -4.78 14.41 -18.51
N MET A 100 -3.59 14.08 -18.04
CA MET A 100 -2.32 14.58 -18.56
C MET A 100 -1.12 13.73 -18.12
N TYR A 101 0.03 13.93 -18.77
CA TYR A 101 1.32 13.36 -18.35
C TYR A 101 1.82 14.02 -17.07
N GLY A 102 2.70 13.33 -16.35
CA GLY A 102 3.35 13.84 -15.14
C GLY A 102 3.18 12.94 -13.94
N GLU A 103 3.42 13.50 -12.76
CA GLU A 103 3.34 12.79 -11.49
C GLU A 103 1.88 12.57 -11.08
N TRP A 104 1.55 11.31 -10.80
CA TRP A 104 0.26 10.90 -10.27
C TRP A 104 0.48 9.97 -9.07
N ARG A 105 -0.35 10.15 -8.04
CA ARG A 105 -0.45 9.22 -6.92
C ARG A 105 -1.63 8.29 -7.16
N LEU A 106 -1.34 7.01 -7.37
CA LEU A 106 -2.32 5.95 -7.37
C LEU A 106 -2.75 5.64 -5.94
N LEU A 107 -4.05 5.43 -5.75
CA LEU A 107 -4.69 5.17 -4.47
C LEU A 107 -5.40 3.82 -4.55
N TYR A 108 -4.89 2.83 -3.83
CA TYR A 108 -5.44 1.48 -3.79
C TYR A 108 -6.31 1.37 -2.54
N ASP A 109 -7.58 1.08 -2.70
CA ASP A 109 -8.50 0.80 -1.59
C ASP A 109 -8.90 -0.67 -1.65
N MET A 110 -8.56 -1.41 -0.59
CA MET A 110 -8.83 -2.84 -0.47
C MET A 110 -9.83 -3.09 0.65
N VAL A 111 -10.83 -3.92 0.35
CA VAL A 111 -11.89 -4.26 1.31
C VAL A 111 -11.87 -5.73 1.72
N ARG A 112 -11.29 -6.61 0.89
CA ARG A 112 -11.11 -8.05 1.15
C ARG A 112 -9.80 -8.54 0.51
N PRO A 113 -9.18 -9.61 1.04
CA PRO A 113 -9.53 -10.29 2.30
C PRO A 113 -9.12 -9.47 3.54
N ILE A 114 -8.32 -8.43 3.35
CA ILE A 114 -7.92 -7.45 4.35
C ILE A 114 -8.50 -6.08 3.98
N ARG A 115 -8.66 -5.23 4.99
CA ARG A 115 -8.95 -3.82 4.77
C ARG A 115 -7.68 -3.01 4.91
N ASP A 116 -7.22 -2.44 3.81
CA ASP A 116 -5.98 -1.68 3.77
C ASP A 116 -6.03 -0.65 2.63
N ARG A 117 -5.22 0.41 2.74
CA ARG A 117 -5.13 1.47 1.74
C ARG A 117 -3.67 1.80 1.44
N LEU A 118 -3.30 1.65 0.18
CA LEU A 118 -1.93 1.88 -0.28
C LEU A 118 -1.89 3.09 -1.20
N HIS A 119 -0.70 3.68 -1.33
CA HIS A 119 -0.44 4.69 -2.33
C HIS A 119 0.88 4.43 -3.05
N GLU A 120 0.91 4.63 -4.36
CA GLU A 120 2.13 4.61 -5.17
C GLU A 120 2.21 5.91 -5.96
N THR A 121 3.39 6.51 -6.06
CA THR A 121 3.60 7.70 -6.89
C THR A 121 4.40 7.34 -8.13
N LEU A 122 3.79 7.53 -9.30
CA LEU A 122 4.37 7.21 -10.59
C LEU A 122 4.40 8.45 -11.48
N VAL A 123 5.37 8.50 -12.39
CA VAL A 123 5.46 9.51 -13.44
C VAL A 123 4.96 8.89 -14.74
N PHE A 124 3.84 9.38 -15.26
CA PHE A 124 3.20 8.92 -16.49
C PHE A 124 3.67 9.72 -17.71
N THR A 125 3.99 9.00 -18.78
CA THR A 125 4.56 9.53 -20.03
C THR A 125 3.81 8.95 -21.24
N LYS A 126 4.18 9.38 -22.46
CA LYS A 126 3.61 8.87 -23.71
C LYS A 126 3.68 7.35 -23.89
N VAL A 127 4.62 6.68 -23.22
CA VAL A 127 4.86 5.23 -23.41
C VAL A 127 4.41 4.37 -22.22
N GLY A 128 4.21 4.98 -21.04
CA GLY A 128 3.92 4.24 -19.81
C GLY A 128 4.30 5.02 -18.56
N SER A 129 4.50 4.31 -17.44
CA SER A 129 4.86 4.89 -16.14
C SER A 129 6.27 4.54 -15.69
N GLN A 130 6.84 5.38 -14.83
CA GLN A 130 8.08 5.12 -14.10
C GLN A 130 7.88 5.41 -12.62
N GLU A 131 8.51 4.63 -11.74
CA GLU A 131 8.52 4.91 -10.32
C GLU A 131 9.28 6.22 -10.05
N LYS A 132 8.72 7.09 -9.21
CA LYS A 132 9.45 8.26 -8.75
C LYS A 132 10.51 7.82 -7.76
N LYS A 133 11.77 7.70 -8.20
CA LYS A 133 12.90 7.62 -7.27
C LYS A 133 12.90 8.88 -6.42
N LEU A 134 12.66 8.73 -5.12
CA LEU A 134 12.93 9.78 -4.14
C LEU A 134 14.44 10.04 -4.18
N SER A 135 14.86 11.08 -4.91
CA SER A 135 16.18 11.66 -4.72
C SER A 135 16.22 12.13 -3.26
N GLY A 136 17.04 11.45 -2.45
CA GLY A 136 17.43 11.97 -1.15
C GLY A 136 18.03 13.35 -1.37
N ARG A 137 17.41 14.36 -0.77
CA ARG A 137 18.11 15.61 -0.46
C ARG A 137 18.97 15.30 0.74
N ASP A 138 20.25 15.06 0.50
CA ASP A 138 21.27 15.38 1.49
C ASP A 138 21.10 16.87 1.79
N VAL A 139 20.54 17.16 2.96
CA VAL A 139 20.51 18.50 3.53
C VAL A 139 21.85 18.66 4.22
N ASP A 140 22.86 19.08 3.46
CA ASP A 140 24.06 19.66 4.06
C ASP A 140 23.64 20.98 4.71
N HIS A 141 23.51 20.94 6.04
CA HIS A 141 23.48 22.14 6.86
C HIS A 141 24.90 22.69 6.94
N ASP A 142 25.30 23.47 5.94
CA ASP A 142 26.42 24.39 6.09
C ASP A 142 26.02 25.45 7.12
N GLY A 143 26.51 25.24 8.35
CA GLY A 143 26.50 26.25 9.40
C GLY A 143 27.45 27.37 9.02
N HIS A 144 26.88 28.56 8.85
CA HIS A 144 27.63 29.81 9.00
C HIS A 144 27.64 30.18 10.48
N ASP A 145 28.84 30.20 11.06
CA ASP A 145 29.28 31.14 12.10
C ASP A 145 30.73 31.53 11.80
#